data_AF-A0A6M3LRR8-F1
#
_entry.id   AF-A0A6M3LRR8-F1
#
_cell.length_a   1.000
_cell.length_b   1.000
_cell.length_c   1.000
_cell.angle_alpha   90.00
_cell.angle_beta   90.00
_cell.angle_gamma   90.00
#
_symmetry.space_group_name_H-M   'P 1'
#
loop_
_entity.id
_entity.type
_entity.pdbx_description
1 polymer ?
#
loop_
_entity_poly.entity_id
_entity_poly.type
_entity_poly.pdbx_seq_one_letter_code
_entity_poly.pdbx_strand_id
1 'polypeptide(L)'
;MDKEIVVNRITRDMKMSGLIAEDCTEDVKFHLGLTWVAGWEQARMEFAERTEKPVTQYDAGGHKMEDFDSIEKAARQMKCSRETIARAIRTGRRTSRGHIWKFAEE
;
A
#
# COMPACT_ATOMS: atom_id res chain seq x y z
N MET A 1 11.64 -8.99 0.77
CA MET A 1 12.70 -9.43 1.70
C MET A 1 12.00 -10.11 2.85
N ASP A 2 12.34 -11.36 3.14
CA ASP A 2 11.65 -12.16 4.15
C ASP A 2 12.04 -11.71 5.57
N LYS A 3 11.04 -11.45 6.42
CA LYS A 3 11.22 -10.99 7.81
C LYS A 3 12.08 -11.95 8.61
N GLU A 4 11.81 -13.25 8.48
CA GLU A 4 12.47 -14.29 9.26
C GLU A 4 13.95 -14.40 8.89
N ILE A 5 14.27 -14.27 7.60
CA ILE A 5 15.65 -14.26 7.11
C ILE A 5 16.44 -13.10 7.72
N VAL A 6 15.86 -11.90 7.76
CA VAL A 6 16.55 -10.71 8.29
C VAL A 6 16.73 -10.80 9.80
N VAL A 7 15.66 -11.15 10.53
CA VAL A 7 15.70 -11.29 11.99
C VAL A 7 16.73 -12.34 12.42
N ASN A 8 16.76 -13.50 11.75
CA ASN A 8 17.71 -14.56 12.07
C ASN A 8 19.15 -14.16 11.78
N ARG A 9 19.40 -13.42 10.69
CA ARG A 9 20.73 -12.91 10.35
C ARG A 9 21.25 -11.93 11.41
N ILE A 10 20.45 -10.92 11.74
CA ILE A 10 20.84 -9.89 12.72
C ILE A 10 21.10 -10.53 14.09
N THR A 11 20.20 -11.43 14.54
CA THR A 11 20.36 -12.11 15.84
C THR A 11 21.63 -12.95 15.88
N ARG A 12 21.94 -13.68 14.81
CA ARG A 12 23.18 -14.45 14.69
C ARG A 12 24.41 -13.55 14.80
N ASP A 13 24.43 -12.41 14.11
CA ASP A 13 25.56 -11.49 14.12
C ASP A 13 25.76 -10.85 15.51
N MET A 14 24.66 -10.50 16.20
CA MET A 14 24.70 -9.98 17.58
C MET A 14 25.29 -11.01 18.55
N LYS A 15 24.87 -12.28 18.41
CA LYS A 15 25.39 -13.40 19.21
C LYS A 15 26.89 -13.63 18.95
N MET A 16 27.30 -13.70 17.68
CA MET A 16 28.71 -13.90 17.31
C MET A 16 29.62 -12.76 17.77
N SER A 17 29.08 -11.55 17.87
CA SER A 17 29.81 -10.36 18.34
C SER A 17 29.83 -10.22 19.86
N GLY A 18 29.17 -11.13 20.60
CA GLY A 18 29.07 -11.08 22.06
C GLY A 18 28.20 -9.95 22.61
N LEU A 19 27.35 -9.35 21.77
CA LEU A 19 26.44 -8.27 22.18
C LEU A 19 25.24 -8.79 22.96
N ILE A 20 24.90 -10.06 22.77
CA ILE A 20 23.79 -10.74 23.46
C ILE A 20 24.25 -12.13 23.91
N ALA A 21 23.70 -12.59 25.03
CA ALA A 21 23.88 -13.94 25.53
C ALA A 21 22.92 -14.93 24.82
N GLU A 22 23.22 -16.22 24.91
CA GLU A 22 22.43 -17.29 24.28
C GLU A 22 20.97 -17.28 24.71
N ASP A 23 20.75 -17.09 26.01
CA ASP A 23 19.45 -17.12 26.69
C ASP A 23 18.54 -15.95 26.29
N CYS A 24 19.10 -14.84 25.79
CA CYS A 24 18.34 -13.69 25.32
C CYS A 24 17.95 -13.77 23.82
N THR A 25 18.32 -14.85 23.11
CA THR A 25 18.13 -14.96 21.65
C THR A 25 16.67 -14.82 21.22
N GLU A 26 15.74 -15.44 21.94
CA GLU A 26 14.31 -15.40 21.59
C GLU A 26 13.69 -14.03 21.85
N ASP A 27 14.06 -13.37 22.96
CA ASP A 27 13.63 -12.01 23.25
C ASP A 27 14.12 -11.02 22.20
N VAL A 28 15.38 -11.16 21.76
CA VAL A 28 15.95 -10.33 20.69
C VAL A 28 15.23 -10.56 19.36
N LYS A 29 14.94 -11.81 18.99
CA LYS A 29 14.13 -12.11 17.79
C LYS A 29 12.74 -11.50 17.88
N PHE A 30 12.10 -11.57 19.03
CA PHE A 30 10.79 -10.97 19.26
C PHE A 30 10.83 -9.45 19.04
N HIS A 31 11.77 -8.75 19.67
CA HIS A 31 11.90 -7.29 19.53
C HIS A 31 12.33 -6.86 18.11
N LEU A 32 13.23 -7.59 17.45
CA LEU A 32 13.55 -7.37 16.03
C LEU A 32 12.33 -7.63 15.14
N GLY A 33 11.51 -8.61 15.50
CA GLY A 33 10.23 -8.88 14.86
C GLY A 33 9.24 -7.72 15.01
N LEU A 34 9.18 -7.09 16.19
CA LEU A 34 8.34 -5.92 16.44
C LEU A 34 8.84 -4.68 15.70
N THR A 35 10.15 -4.43 15.67
CA THR A 35 10.71 -3.28 14.94
C THR A 35 10.55 -3.42 13.42
N TRP A 36 10.66 -4.65 12.88
CA TRP A 36 10.32 -4.93 11.49
C TRP A 36 8.84 -4.65 11.21
N VAL A 37 7.95 -5.15 12.06
CA VAL A 37 6.50 -4.93 11.94
C VAL A 37 6.19 -3.44 12.06
N ALA A 38 6.70 -2.75 13.06
CA ALA A 38 6.50 -1.31 13.23
C ALA A 38 7.03 -0.52 12.03
N GLY A 39 8.27 -0.75 11.59
CA GLY A 39 8.85 -0.02 10.45
C GLY A 39 8.16 -0.34 9.12
N TRP A 40 7.83 -1.61 8.87
CA TRP A 40 7.23 -2.04 7.60
C TRP A 40 5.73 -1.79 7.55
N GLU A 41 4.99 -2.02 8.63
CA GLU A 41 3.57 -1.68 8.72
C GLU A 41 3.36 -0.18 8.71
N GLN A 42 4.18 0.61 9.41
CA GLN A 42 4.08 2.06 9.34
C GLN A 42 4.37 2.57 7.93
N ALA A 43 5.45 2.11 7.29
CA ALA A 43 5.72 2.45 5.89
C ALA A 43 4.61 1.98 4.93
N ARG A 44 4.00 0.81 5.17
CA ARG A 44 2.87 0.31 4.38
C ARG A 44 1.63 1.17 4.57
N MET A 45 1.31 1.57 5.79
CA MET A 45 0.17 2.41 6.12
C MET A 45 0.35 3.81 5.52
N GLU A 46 1.51 4.44 5.68
CA GLU A 46 1.84 5.73 5.06
C GLU A 46 1.83 5.66 3.53
N PHE A 47 2.30 4.54 2.96
CA PHE A 47 2.23 4.29 1.53
C PHE A 47 0.80 4.11 1.04
N ALA A 48 -0.02 3.34 1.76
CA ALA A 48 -1.42 3.13 1.45
C ALA A 48 -2.19 4.46 1.52
N GLU A 49 -2.03 5.25 2.59
CA GLU A 49 -2.65 6.57 2.73
C GLU A 49 -2.29 7.51 1.57
N ARG A 50 -1.02 7.52 1.13
CA ARG A 50 -0.60 8.33 -0.02
C ARG A 50 -1.12 7.85 -1.36
N THR A 51 -1.43 6.56 -1.51
CA THR A 51 -1.67 5.94 -2.83
C THR A 51 -3.09 5.42 -3.03
N GLU A 52 -3.83 5.16 -1.96
CA GLU A 52 -5.22 4.71 -1.91
C GLU A 52 -6.14 5.91 -1.68
N LYS A 53 -6.14 6.83 -2.66
CA LYS A 53 -7.08 7.94 -2.67
C LYS A 53 -8.43 7.49 -3.23
N PRO A 54 -9.53 7.70 -2.51
CA PRO A 54 -10.86 7.31 -2.97
C PRO A 54 -11.25 8.08 -4.24
N VAL A 55 -11.94 7.39 -5.14
CA VAL A 55 -12.37 7.93 -6.44
C VAL A 55 -13.84 7.64 -6.69
N THR A 56 -14.52 8.59 -7.31
CA THR A 56 -15.91 8.47 -7.73
C THR A 56 -15.98 8.38 -9.25
N GLN A 57 -16.74 7.41 -9.72
CA GLN A 57 -17.10 7.24 -11.13
C GLN A 57 -18.40 7.98 -11.44
N TYR A 58 -18.43 8.65 -12.58
CA TYR A 58 -19.61 9.29 -13.11
C TYR A 58 -19.89 8.80 -14.53
N ASP A 59 -21.15 8.84 -14.93
CA ASP A 59 -21.58 8.55 -16.29
C ASP A 59 -21.18 9.70 -17.26
N ALA A 60 -21.49 9.53 -18.55
CA ALA A 60 -21.19 10.56 -19.56
C ALA A 60 -22.02 11.85 -19.38
N GLY A 61 -23.13 11.77 -18.65
CA GLY A 61 -24.01 12.89 -18.30
C GLY A 61 -23.63 13.60 -16.99
N GLY A 62 -22.65 13.08 -16.25
CA GLY A 62 -22.21 13.62 -14.96
C GLY A 62 -22.97 13.09 -13.75
N HIS A 63 -23.81 12.06 -13.90
CA HIS A 63 -24.44 11.40 -12.75
C HIS A 63 -23.45 10.48 -12.05
N LYS A 64 -23.44 10.55 -10.71
CA LYS A 64 -22.63 9.69 -9.87
C LYS A 64 -23.08 8.23 -10.04
N MET A 65 -22.12 7.34 -10.30
CA MET A 65 -22.36 5.91 -10.47
C MET A 65 -21.94 5.13 -9.23
N GLU A 66 -20.66 5.21 -8.87
CA GLU A 66 -20.07 4.35 -7.84
C GLU A 66 -18.85 5.02 -7.21
N ASP A 67 -18.63 4.75 -5.93
CA ASP A 67 -17.44 5.18 -5.18
C ASP A 67 -16.50 3.98 -4.98
N PHE A 68 -15.21 4.23 -5.08
CA PHE A 68 -14.17 3.24 -4.89
C PHE A 68 -13.15 3.77 -3.89
N ASP A 69 -12.67 2.90 -3.00
CA ASP A 69 -11.65 3.29 -2.02
C ASP A 69 -10.32 3.66 -2.68
N SER A 70 -10.07 3.21 -3.91
CA SER A 70 -8.88 3.60 -4.67
C SER A 70 -9.02 3.41 -6.17
N ILE A 71 -8.14 4.07 -6.93
CA ILE A 71 -7.96 3.85 -8.37
C ILE A 71 -7.69 2.38 -8.67
N GLU A 72 -6.94 1.68 -7.81
CA GLU A 72 -6.61 0.27 -7.98
C GLU A 72 -7.86 -0.61 -7.91
N LYS A 73 -8.75 -0.38 -6.92
CA LYS A 73 -10.02 -1.10 -6.80
C LYS A 73 -10.94 -0.81 -7.99
N ALA A 74 -11.04 0.46 -8.39
CA ALA A 74 -11.79 0.88 -9.57
C ALA A 74 -11.29 0.19 -10.85
N ALA A 75 -9.97 0.15 -11.06
CA ALA A 75 -9.35 -0.46 -12.23
C ALA A 75 -9.64 -1.97 -12.32
N ARG A 76 -9.57 -2.68 -11.19
CA ARG A 76 -9.89 -4.11 -11.10
C ARG A 76 -11.36 -4.39 -11.44
N GLN A 77 -12.28 -3.63 -10.87
CA GLN A 77 -13.71 -3.79 -11.11
C GLN A 77 -14.09 -3.45 -12.56
N MET A 78 -13.53 -2.36 -13.09
CA MET A 78 -13.77 -1.90 -14.46
C MET A 78 -12.99 -2.69 -15.52
N LYS A 79 -12.12 -3.61 -15.11
CA LYS A 79 -11.20 -4.38 -15.97
C LYS A 79 -10.41 -3.45 -16.91
N CYS A 80 -9.83 -2.41 -16.35
CA CYS A 80 -8.98 -1.46 -17.05
C CYS A 80 -7.66 -1.24 -16.30
N SER A 81 -6.74 -0.49 -16.90
CA SER A 81 -5.47 -0.20 -16.25
C SER A 81 -5.61 0.98 -15.27
N ARG A 82 -4.87 0.94 -14.17
CA ARG A 82 -4.77 2.04 -13.20
C ARG A 82 -4.40 3.36 -13.88
N GLU A 83 -3.51 3.33 -14.85
CA GLU A 83 -3.03 4.48 -15.63
C GLU A 83 -4.16 5.11 -16.45
N THR A 84 -5.12 4.30 -16.91
CA THR A 84 -6.26 4.79 -17.69
C THR A 84 -7.14 5.70 -16.85
N ILE A 85 -7.46 5.27 -15.63
CA ILE A 85 -8.27 6.05 -14.67
C ILE A 85 -7.46 7.27 -14.19
N ALA A 86 -6.19 7.08 -13.79
CA ALA A 86 -5.34 8.19 -13.35
C ALA A 86 -5.17 9.28 -14.43
N ARG A 87 -5.04 8.88 -15.70
CA ARG A 87 -5.01 9.81 -16.83
C ARG A 87 -6.34 10.53 -17.02
N ALA A 88 -7.47 9.83 -16.89
CA ALA A 88 -8.79 10.43 -16.99
C ALA A 88 -9.00 11.53 -15.95
N ILE A 89 -8.65 11.25 -14.68
CA ILE A 89 -8.70 12.23 -13.59
C ILE A 89 -7.80 13.44 -13.92
N ARG A 90 -6.51 13.22 -14.21
CA ARG A 90 -5.54 14.30 -14.46
C ARG A 90 -5.90 15.18 -15.67
N THR A 91 -6.46 14.59 -16.71
CA THR A 91 -6.81 15.33 -17.94
C THR A 91 -8.23 15.88 -17.92
N GLY A 92 -9.05 15.50 -16.93
CA GLY A 92 -10.48 15.77 -16.91
C GLY A 92 -11.25 15.15 -18.07
N ARG A 93 -10.61 14.26 -18.84
CA ARG A 93 -11.20 13.65 -20.05
C ARG A 93 -11.95 12.37 -19.70
N ARG A 94 -12.98 12.10 -20.48
CA ARG A 94 -13.68 10.82 -20.45
C ARG A 94 -12.72 9.68 -20.82
N THR A 95 -12.86 8.57 -20.12
CA THR A 95 -12.23 7.31 -20.52
C THR A 95 -12.77 6.82 -21.86
N SER A 96 -12.08 5.86 -22.48
CA SER A 96 -12.55 5.20 -23.71
C SER A 96 -13.93 4.54 -23.58
N ARG A 97 -14.38 4.28 -22.35
CA ARG A 97 -15.71 3.74 -22.03
C ARG A 97 -16.75 4.82 -21.68
N GLY A 98 -16.41 6.10 -21.82
CA GLY A 98 -17.35 7.21 -21.60
C GLY A 98 -17.49 7.69 -20.15
N HIS A 99 -16.84 7.04 -19.18
CA HIS A 99 -16.88 7.43 -17.77
C HIS A 99 -15.99 8.62 -17.46
N ILE A 100 -16.45 9.46 -16.53
CA ILE A 100 -15.71 10.55 -15.90
C ILE A 100 -15.28 10.09 -14.51
N TRP A 101 -14.08 10.49 -14.08
CA TRP A 101 -13.51 10.09 -12.80
C TRP A 101 -13.03 11.32 -12.03
N LYS A 102 -13.28 11.35 -10.72
CA LYS A 102 -12.79 12.37 -9.80
C LYS A 102 -12.31 11.74 -8.49
N PHE A 103 -11.43 12.42 -7.77
CA PHE A 103 -11.16 12.05 -6.38
C PHE A 103 -12.36 12.43 -5.51
N ALA A 104 -12.64 11.62 -4.48
CA ALA A 104 -13.82 11.84 -3.62
C ALA A 104 -13.65 13.03 -2.65
N GLU A 105 -12.42 13.50 -2.42
CA GLU A 105 -12.08 14.59 -1.51
C GLU A 105 -11.84 15.95 -2.21
N GLU A 106 -12.46 16.18 -3.38
CA GLU A 106 -12.38 17.47 -4.07
C GLU A 106 -13.58 18.39 -3.78
#